data_AF-K9RSM0-F1
#
_entry.id   AF-K9RSM0-F1
#
_cell.length_a   1.000
_cell.length_b   1.000
_cell.length_c   1.000
_cell.angle_alpha   90.00
_cell.angle_beta   90.00
_cell.angle_gamma   90.00
#
_symmetry.space_group_name_H-M   'P 1'
#
loop_
_entity.id
_entity.type
_entity.pdbx_description
1 polymer ?
#
loop_
_entity_poly.entity_id
_entity_poly.type
_entity_poly.pdbx_seq_one_letter_code
_entity_poly.pdbx_strand_id
1 'polypeptide(L)'
;MLKAVEAIIEPDGTIRILEPLSVQVSTRAILTLLTPSFDATVDNETEQLITPKRQFPIPELAGTIKTIGDIVSPIVEEEDWECLK
;
A
#
# COMPACT_ATOMS: atom_id res chain seq x y z
N MET A 1 24.94 -7.62 6.59
CA MET A 1 25.01 -6.70 5.44
C MET A 1 24.10 -7.26 4.36
N LEU A 2 23.10 -6.50 3.89
CA LEU A 2 22.19 -6.96 2.84
C LEU A 2 22.86 -6.78 1.48
N LYS A 3 22.70 -7.76 0.58
CA LYS A 3 23.12 -7.66 -0.82
C LYS A 3 21.87 -7.68 -1.69
N ALA A 4 21.77 -6.70 -2.58
CA ALA A 4 20.75 -6.68 -3.62
C ALA A 4 21.28 -7.43 -4.86
N VAL A 5 20.41 -8.15 -5.54
CA VAL A 5 20.74 -8.89 -6.76
C VAL A 5 19.62 -8.68 -7.76
N GLU A 6 19.96 -8.48 -9.02
CA GLU A 6 18.99 -8.37 -10.10
C GLU A 6 18.61 -9.76 -10.62
N ALA A 7 17.32 -9.93 -10.87
CA ALA A 7 16.76 -11.14 -11.44
C ALA A 7 15.64 -10.78 -12.42
N ILE A 8 15.48 -11.62 -13.44
CA ILE A 8 14.36 -11.59 -14.37
C ILE A 8 13.32 -12.59 -13.88
N ILE A 9 12.06 -12.19 -13.90
CA ILE A 9 10.93 -13.09 -13.67
C ILE A 9 10.25 -13.30 -15.01
N GLU A 10 10.30 -14.53 -15.49
CA GLU A 10 9.68 -14.95 -16.73
C GLU A 10 8.16 -15.14 -16.53
N PRO A 11 7.34 -15.06 -17.60
CA PRO A 11 5.87 -15.17 -17.48
C PRO A 11 5.35 -16.50 -16.92
N ASP A 12 6.15 -17.56 -17.01
CA ASP A 12 5.88 -18.88 -16.44
C ASP A 12 6.15 -18.96 -14.92
N GLY A 13 6.63 -17.87 -14.33
CA GLY A 13 7.00 -17.77 -12.92
C GLY A 13 8.45 -18.19 -12.62
N THR A 14 9.23 -18.55 -13.64
CA THR A 14 10.65 -18.89 -13.46
C THR A 14 11.45 -17.63 -13.12
N ILE A 15 12.27 -17.71 -12.06
CA ILE A 15 13.14 -16.62 -11.63
C ILE A 15 14.57 -16.92 -12.08
N ARG A 16 15.13 -16.05 -12.92
CA ARG A 16 16.50 -16.13 -13.42
C ARG A 16 17.35 -15.00 -12.85
N ILE A 17 18.28 -15.36 -11.98
CA ILE A 17 19.24 -14.40 -11.43
C ILE A 17 20.25 -14.03 -12.52
N LEU A 18 20.48 -12.73 -12.72
CA LEU A 18 21.42 -12.24 -13.73
C LEU A 18 22.87 -12.43 -13.31
N GLU A 19 23.15 -12.16 -12.03
CA GLU A 19 24.48 -12.35 -11.44
C GLU A 19 24.42 -13.42 -10.34
N PRO A 20 25.22 -14.50 -10.44
CA PRO A 20 25.20 -15.57 -9.46
C PRO A 20 25.53 -15.07 -8.05
N LEU A 21 24.56 -15.17 -7.13
CA LEU A 21 24.79 -14.83 -5.74
C LEU A 21 25.57 -15.96 -5.05
N SER A 22 26.85 -15.72 -4.78
CA SER A 22 27.66 -16.61 -3.94
C SER A 22 27.24 -16.46 -2.47
N VAL A 23 26.49 -17.43 -1.97
CA VAL A 23 26.17 -17.59 -0.55
C VAL A 23 27.01 -18.73 0.04
N GLN A 24 27.62 -18.50 1.20
CA GLN A 24 28.40 -19.53 1.90
C GLN A 24 27.49 -20.58 2.57
N VAL A 25 26.26 -20.20 2.90
CA VAL A 25 25.24 -21.04 3.54
C VAL A 25 23.90 -20.81 2.88
N SER A 26 23.06 -21.85 2.86
CA SER A 26 21.68 -21.73 2.35
C SER A 26 20.94 -20.63 3.10
N THR A 27 20.31 -19.72 2.36
CA THR A 27 19.69 -18.51 2.89
C THR A 27 18.33 -18.30 2.23
N ARG A 28 17.36 -17.78 2.99
CA ARG A 28 16.03 -17.44 2.48
C ARG A 28 16.05 -16.01 1.91
N ALA A 29 15.37 -15.81 0.79
CA ALA A 29 15.14 -14.50 0.20
C ALA A 29 13.63 -14.20 0.14
N ILE A 30 13.27 -12.92 0.25
CA ILE A 30 11.91 -12.41 0.03
C ILE A 30 11.98 -11.50 -1.19
N LEU A 31 11.09 -11.72 -2.14
CA LEU A 31 10.99 -10.93 -3.38
C LEU A 31 9.78 -10.02 -3.29
N THR A 32 9.99 -8.73 -3.50
CA THR A 32 8.91 -7.74 -3.61
C THR A 32 8.84 -7.29 -5.06
N LEU A 33 7.67 -7.47 -5.67
CA LEU A 33 7.43 -7.12 -7.07
C LEU A 33 6.44 -5.97 -7.13
N LEU A 34 6.77 -4.97 -7.92
CA LEU A 34 5.79 -3.97 -8.32
C LEU A 34 4.99 -4.55 -9.49
N THR A 35 3.88 -5.20 -9.18
CA THR A 35 2.93 -5.61 -10.21
C THR A 35 2.17 -4.38 -10.68
N PRO A 36 2.17 -4.06 -12.00
CA PRO A 36 1.21 -3.08 -12.49
C PRO A 36 -0.19 -3.61 -12.17
N SER A 37 -1.02 -2.79 -11.53
CA SER A 37 -2.45 -3.06 -11.45
C SER A 37 -2.97 -3.06 -12.87
N PHE A 38 -3.12 -4.25 -13.45
CA PHE A 38 -3.75 -4.41 -14.74
C PHE A 38 -5.25 -4.26 -14.48
N ASP A 39 -5.72 -3.01 -14.47
CA ASP A 39 -7.13 -2.70 -14.72
C ASP A 39 -7.39 -3.06 -16.19
N ALA A 40 -7.44 -4.35 -16.51
CA ALA A 40 -7.98 -4.84 -17.76
C ALA A 40 -9.49 -4.74 -17.68
N THR A 41 -10.04 -3.61 -18.11
CA THR A 41 -11.22 -3.69 -18.96
C THR A 41 -10.74 -4.03 -20.37
N VAL A 42 -10.78 -5.32 -20.70
CA VAL A 42 -11.08 -5.72 -22.07
C VAL A 42 -12.58 -5.87 -22.13
N ASP A 43 -13.18 -5.05 -22.98
CA ASP A 43 -14.60 -4.99 -23.28
C ASP A 43 -15.23 -6.37 -23.52
N ASN A 44 -16.18 -6.74 -22.68
CA ASN A 44 -17.49 -7.12 -23.18
C ASN A 44 -18.51 -6.29 -22.41
N GLU A 45 -18.87 -5.17 -23.02
CA GLU A 45 -20.09 -4.39 -22.83
C GLU A 45 -20.79 -4.58 -21.48
N THR A 46 -20.27 -3.93 -20.45
CA THR A 46 -20.98 -3.16 -19.40
C THR A 46 -19.93 -2.84 -18.33
N GLU A 47 -19.08 -1.85 -18.61
CA GLU A 47 -18.24 -1.23 -17.58
C GLU A 47 -19.14 -0.58 -16.53
N GLN A 48 -19.46 -1.31 -15.45
CA GLN A 48 -19.87 -0.65 -14.23
C GLN A 48 -18.63 -0.03 -13.62
N LEU A 49 -18.35 1.22 -14.01
CA LEU A 49 -17.49 2.14 -13.31
C LEU A 49 -17.83 2.04 -11.81
N ILE A 50 -17.01 1.36 -11.02
CA ILE A 50 -17.10 1.42 -9.57
C ILE A 50 -16.56 2.79 -9.19
N THR A 51 -17.41 3.79 -9.40
CA THR A 51 -17.25 5.10 -8.78
C THR A 51 -17.11 4.83 -7.28
N PRO A 52 -16.04 5.33 -6.61
CA PRO A 52 -15.89 5.12 -5.18
C PRO A 52 -17.10 5.72 -4.50
N LYS A 53 -18.03 4.85 -4.09
CA LYS A 53 -19.25 5.26 -3.42
C LYS A 53 -18.80 5.84 -2.09
N ARG A 54 -19.11 7.12 -1.85
CA ARG A 54 -18.76 7.79 -0.60
C ARG A 54 -19.22 6.92 0.57
N GLN A 55 -18.26 6.38 1.32
CA GLN A 55 -18.56 5.59 2.50
C GLN A 55 -18.93 6.56 3.62
N PHE A 56 -20.09 6.34 4.22
CA PHE A 56 -20.48 7.06 5.43
C PHE A 56 -20.06 6.23 6.64
N PRO A 57 -19.60 6.88 7.73
CA PRO A 57 -19.32 6.17 8.96
C PRO A 57 -20.59 5.46 9.45
N ILE A 58 -20.41 4.27 10.02
CA ILE A 58 -21.52 3.49 10.57
C ILE A 58 -22.05 4.25 11.80
N PRO A 59 -23.35 4.56 11.89
CA PRO A 59 -23.91 5.35 12.99
C PRO A 59 -23.65 4.77 14.38
N GLU A 60 -23.59 3.44 14.49
CA GLU A 60 -23.33 2.71 15.73
C GLU A 60 -21.93 2.95 16.31
N LEU A 61 -21.00 3.45 15.48
CA LEU A 61 -19.63 3.75 15.86
C LEU A 61 -19.44 5.18 16.36
N ALA A 62 -20.50 6.00 16.35
CA ALA A 62 -20.46 7.36 16.86
C ALA A 62 -20.21 7.38 18.38
N GLY A 63 -19.16 8.08 18.81
CA GLY A 63 -18.82 8.25 20.23
C GLY A 63 -18.16 7.03 20.90
N THR A 64 -18.05 5.90 20.21
CA THR A 64 -17.36 4.69 20.71
C THR A 64 -15.94 4.56 20.16
N ILE A 65 -15.65 5.19 19.02
CA ILE A 65 -14.33 5.18 18.39
C ILE A 65 -13.51 6.38 18.88
N LYS A 66 -12.23 6.14 19.19
CA LYS A 66 -11.23 7.20 19.30
C LYS A 66 -10.62 7.47 17.93
N THR A 67 -10.71 8.69 17.46
CA THR A 67 -10.03 9.15 16.26
C THR A 67 -8.56 9.42 16.55
N ILE A 68 -7.75 9.52 15.50
CA ILE A 68 -6.35 9.94 15.64
C ILE A 68 -6.28 11.30 16.35
N GLY A 69 -7.20 12.23 16.05
CA GLY A 69 -7.31 13.53 16.73
C GLY A 69 -7.60 13.42 18.23
N ASP A 70 -8.38 12.42 18.65
CA ASP A 70 -8.65 12.18 20.08
C ASP A 70 -7.43 11.57 20.81
N ILE A 71 -6.57 10.87 20.06
CA ILE A 71 -5.34 10.27 20.59
C ILE A 71 -4.22 11.31 20.65
N VAL A 72 -4.13 12.15 19.62
CA VAL A 72 -3.19 13.25 19.54
C VAL A 72 -3.93 14.54 19.88
N SER A 73 -4.15 14.76 21.19
CA SER A 73 -4.54 16.08 21.70
C SER A 73 -3.75 17.15 20.94
N PRO A 74 -4.38 18.24 20.46
CA PRO A 74 -3.68 19.21 19.64
C PRO A 74 -2.40 19.61 20.38
N ILE A 75 -1.27 19.37 19.71
CA ILE A 75 0.07 19.71 20.23
C ILE A 75 0.22 21.23 20.38
N VAL A 76 -0.74 21.97 19.84
CA VAL A 76 -0.74 23.40 19.59
C VAL A 76 -1.95 24.01 20.28
N GLU A 77 -1.74 25.05 21.08
CA GLU A 77 -2.79 25.74 21.84
C GLU A 77 -3.77 26.46 20.92
N GLU A 78 -5.01 26.69 21.37
CA GLU A 78 -6.07 27.26 20.53
C GLU A 78 -5.74 28.68 20.07
N GLU A 79 -4.97 29.42 20.87
CA GLU A 79 -4.46 30.75 20.57
C GLU A 79 -3.56 30.78 19.31
N ASP A 80 -2.82 29.71 19.03
CA ASP A 80 -1.93 29.64 17.86
C ASP A 80 -2.72 29.48 16.54
N TRP A 81 -4.00 29.07 16.62
CA TRP A 81 -4.90 28.95 15.47
C TRP A 81 -5.65 30.25 15.13
N GLU A 82 -5.46 31.33 15.91
CA GLU A 82 -6.10 32.63 15.64
C GLU A 82 -5.71 33.22 14.28
N CYS A 83 -4.55 32.86 13.74
CA CYS A 83 -4.08 33.34 12.43
C CYS A 83 -4.83 32.74 11.22
N LEU A 84 -5.71 31.76 11.44
CA LEU A 84 -6.50 31.08 10.40
C LEU A 84 -8.01 31.44 10.43
N LYS A 85 -8.43 32.33 11.34
CA LYS A 85 -9.78 32.92 11.37
C LYS A 85 -9.83 34.23 10.59
#